data_AF-A0A365YSJ4-F1
#
_entry.id   AF-A0A365YSJ4-F1
#
_cell.length_a   1.000
_cell.length_b   1.000
_cell.length_c   1.000
_cell.angle_alpha   90.00
_cell.angle_beta   90.00
_cell.angle_gamma   90.00
#
_symmetry.space_group_name_H-M   'P 1'
#
loop_
_entity.id
_entity.type
_entity.pdbx_description
1 polymer ?
#
loop_
_entity_poly.entity_id
_entity_poly.type
_entity_poly.pdbx_seq_one_letter_code
_entity_poly.pdbx_strand_id
1 'polypeptide(L)'
;MPAVRDAPEPGRLRVTFAVDDWIRPAEGGARVDLDVADPRVDGLGAPWDEGPHALIVVPAREDLIVDVFEAPELAERRAEIEALLPVTGDVPCPPPWRETP
;
A
#
# COMPACT_ATOMS: atom_id res chain seq x y z
N MET A 1 10.39 8.88 9.26
CA MET A 1 11.21 7.87 8.57
C MET A 1 10.29 6.73 8.19
N PRO A 2 10.32 6.25 6.93
CA PRO A 2 9.66 5.01 6.56
C PRO A 2 10.19 3.87 7.42
N ALA A 3 9.36 2.86 7.69
CA ALA A 3 9.72 1.75 8.56
C ALA A 3 8.87 0.51 8.29
N VAL A 4 9.45 -0.68 8.49
CA VAL A 4 8.74 -1.97 8.48
C VAL A 4 8.93 -2.61 9.86
N ARG A 5 7.84 -2.96 10.55
CA ARG A 5 7.88 -3.53 11.91
C ARG A 5 6.80 -4.58 12.10
N ASP A 6 7.01 -5.52 13.01
CA ASP A 6 5.95 -6.45 13.41
C ASP A 6 4.77 -5.68 14.03
N ALA A 7 3.55 -6.04 13.63
CA ALA A 7 2.33 -5.51 14.23
C ALA A 7 2.00 -6.27 15.55
N PRO A 8 1.09 -5.74 16.39
CA PRO A 8 0.66 -6.43 17.60
C PRO A 8 0.00 -7.80 17.32
N GLU A 9 -0.64 -7.93 16.16
CA GLU A 9 -1.26 -9.17 15.71
C GLU A 9 -0.21 -10.11 15.06
N PRO A 10 -0.14 -11.38 15.46
CA PRO A 10 0.78 -12.34 14.87
C PRO A 10 0.56 -12.49 13.35
N GLY A 11 1.65 -12.49 12.60
CA GLY A 11 1.62 -12.63 11.15
C GLY A 11 1.24 -11.36 10.39
N ARG A 12 1.31 -10.19 11.04
CA ARG A 12 1.08 -8.89 10.42
C ARG A 12 2.26 -7.94 10.61
N LEU A 13 2.40 -7.00 9.69
CA LEU A 13 3.40 -5.95 9.68
C LEU A 13 2.73 -4.57 9.74
N ARG A 14 3.29 -3.68 10.55
CA ARG A 14 3.06 -2.25 10.49
C ARG A 14 4.08 -1.64 9.52
N VAL A 15 3.59 -1.03 8.44
CA VAL A 15 4.45 -0.42 7.43
C VAL A 15 4.16 1.06 7.30
N THR A 16 5.18 1.87 7.51
CA THR A 16 5.12 3.34 7.40
C THR A 16 5.70 3.78 6.07
N PHE A 17 4.90 4.50 5.29
CA PHE A 17 5.31 5.19 4.06
C PHE A 17 5.45 6.67 4.29
N ALA A 18 6.49 7.26 3.69
CA ALA A 18 6.48 8.67 3.33
C ALA A 18 5.81 8.78 1.97
N VAL A 19 4.84 9.69 1.84
CA VAL A 19 4.06 9.85 0.61
C VAL A 19 4.43 11.17 -0.03
N ASP A 20 4.98 11.10 -1.24
CA ASP A 20 5.34 12.27 -2.05
C ASP A 20 4.18 12.73 -2.95
N ASP A 21 3.34 11.80 -3.41
CA ASP A 21 2.26 12.05 -4.35
C ASP A 21 1.06 11.13 -4.07
N TRP A 22 -0.15 11.69 -4.13
CA TRP A 22 -1.39 10.96 -3.93
C TRP A 22 -2.14 10.84 -5.25
N ILE A 23 -2.38 9.60 -5.67
CA ILE A 23 -3.19 9.33 -6.85
C ILE A 23 -4.68 9.37 -6.49
N ARG A 24 -5.05 8.76 -5.35
CA ARG A 24 -6.42 8.78 -4.81
C ARG A 24 -6.43 8.51 -3.30
N PRO A 25 -7.17 9.29 -2.47
CA PRO A 25 -7.81 10.58 -2.79
C PRO A 25 -6.83 11.58 -3.42
N ALA A 26 -7.32 12.66 -4.04
CA ALA A 26 -6.46 13.63 -4.73
C ALA A 26 -5.46 14.33 -3.79
N GLU A 27 -5.69 14.26 -2.49
CA GLU A 27 -4.84 14.76 -1.43
C GLU A 27 -4.94 13.85 -0.21
N GLY A 28 -3.88 13.81 0.59
CA GLY A 28 -3.81 13.08 1.85
C GLY A 28 -2.52 13.37 2.59
N GLY A 29 -2.32 12.72 3.73
CA GLY A 29 -1.16 12.95 4.58
C GLY A 29 0.18 12.61 3.92
N ALA A 30 1.23 13.34 4.27
CA ALA A 30 2.62 13.07 3.85
C ALA A 30 3.18 11.74 4.43
N ARG A 31 2.40 11.06 5.28
CA ARG A 31 2.74 9.80 5.90
C ARG A 31 1.51 8.91 6.01
N VAL A 32 1.68 7.62 5.72
CA VAL A 32 0.65 6.60 5.91
C VAL A 32 1.23 5.42 6.68
N ASP A 33 0.47 4.93 7.65
CA ASP A 33 0.82 3.72 8.40
C ASP A 33 -0.19 2.61 8.06
N LEU A 34 0.27 1.57 7.36
CA LEU A 34 -0.51 0.43 6.94
C LEU A 34 -0.32 -0.76 7.88
N ASP A 35 -1.37 -1.55 8.05
CA ASP A 35 -1.34 -2.82 8.75
C ASP A 35 -1.66 -3.94 7.75
N VAL A 36 -0.68 -4.77 7.44
CA VAL A 36 -0.71 -5.70 6.31
C VAL A 36 -0.30 -7.09 6.74
N ALA A 37 -0.73 -8.13 6.02
CA ALA A 37 -0.24 -9.48 6.25
C ALA A 37 1.28 -9.55 6.00
N ASP A 38 2.00 -10.26 6.88
CA ASP A 38 3.43 -10.49 6.73
C ASP A 38 3.68 -11.54 5.62
N PRO A 39 4.39 -11.18 4.52
CA PRO A 39 4.64 -12.10 3.42
C PRO A 39 5.50 -13.31 3.82
N ARG A 40 6.21 -13.25 4.96
CA ARG A 40 6.99 -14.38 5.49
C ARG A 40 6.08 -15.51 6.01
N VAL A 41 4.86 -15.19 6.42
CA VAL A 41 3.89 -16.18 6.88
C VAL A 41 3.58 -17.12 5.72
N ASP A 42 3.65 -18.42 6.00
CA ASP A 42 3.44 -19.50 5.03
C ASP A 42 4.39 -19.49 3.81
N GLY A 43 5.52 -18.77 3.88
CA GLY A 43 6.54 -18.75 2.82
C GLY A 43 6.06 -18.12 1.51
N LEU A 44 5.09 -17.20 1.61
CA LEU A 44 4.38 -16.64 0.47
C LEU A 44 5.17 -15.55 -0.27
N GLY A 45 6.20 -14.97 0.35
CA GLY A 45 7.07 -13.98 -0.27
C GLY A 45 8.35 -13.68 0.52
N ALA A 46 9.20 -12.84 -0.07
CA ALA A 46 10.37 -12.31 0.60
C ALA A 46 9.97 -11.26 1.66
N PRO A 47 10.76 -11.08 2.74
CA PRO A 47 10.55 -9.98 3.67
C PRO A 47 10.65 -8.63 2.96
N TRP A 48 9.87 -7.65 3.42
CA TRP A 48 9.97 -6.29 2.91
C TRP A 48 11.11 -5.56 3.61
N ASP A 49 12.03 -5.02 2.82
CA ASP A 49 13.12 -4.17 3.29
C ASP A 49 12.72 -2.70 3.30
N GLU A 50 13.37 -1.90 4.14
CA GLU A 50 13.25 -0.44 4.12
C GLU A 50 14.06 0.14 2.93
N GLY A 51 13.50 1.11 2.19
CA GLY A 51 14.22 1.88 1.17
C GLY A 51 13.85 1.70 -0.31
N PRO A 52 13.24 0.60 -0.81
CA PRO A 52 12.79 0.55 -2.19
C PRO A 52 11.53 1.40 -2.42
N HIS A 53 11.46 2.07 -3.58
CA HIS A 53 10.20 2.65 -4.07
C HIS A 53 9.32 1.51 -4.58
N ALA A 54 8.19 1.30 -3.92
CA ALA A 54 7.23 0.25 -4.26
C ALA A 54 5.81 0.82 -4.40
N LEU A 55 5.05 0.24 -5.30
CA LEU A 55 3.60 0.39 -5.37
C LEU A 55 2.98 -0.77 -4.60
N ILE A 56 2.04 -0.44 -3.72
CA ILE A 56 1.46 -1.38 -2.77
C ILE A 56 -0.04 -1.37 -2.95
N VAL A 57 -0.60 -2.52 -3.31
CA VAL A 57 -2.04 -2.69 -3.49
C VAL A 57 -2.57 -3.44 -2.29
N VAL A 58 -3.16 -2.70 -1.35
CA VAL A 58 -3.77 -3.28 -0.15
C VAL A 58 -5.19 -3.75 -0.49
N PRO A 59 -5.46 -5.06 -0.44
CA PRO A 59 -6.81 -5.57 -0.66
C PRO A 59 -7.75 -5.08 0.45
N ALA A 60 -9.03 -4.87 0.11
CA ALA A 60 -10.06 -4.53 1.11
C ALA A 60 -10.31 -5.66 2.13
N ARG A 61 -9.88 -6.88 1.78
CA ARG A 61 -9.91 -8.06 2.64
C ARG A 61 -8.57 -8.17 3.37
N GLU A 62 -8.61 -8.06 4.69
CA GLU A 62 -7.41 -8.01 5.55
C GLU A 62 -6.65 -9.35 5.62
N ASP A 63 -7.27 -10.45 5.20
CA ASP A 63 -6.67 -11.79 5.11
C ASP A 63 -5.92 -12.03 3.80
N LEU A 64 -6.01 -11.11 2.84
CA LEU A 64 -5.31 -11.23 1.57
C LEU A 64 -3.96 -10.51 1.63
N ILE A 65 -2.98 -11.12 0.98
CA ILE A 65 -1.63 -10.55 0.86
C ILE A 65 -1.72 -9.29 0.01
N VAL A 66 -0.90 -8.32 0.39
CA VAL A 66 -0.71 -7.09 -0.35
C VAL A 66 0.20 -7.35 -1.54
N ASP A 67 -0.26 -6.97 -2.74
CA ASP A 67 0.61 -7.02 -3.92
C ASP A 67 1.61 -5.85 -3.85
N VAL A 68 2.89 -6.17 -4.06
CA VAL A 68 3.98 -5.19 -4.08
C VAL A 68 4.62 -5.22 -5.45
N PHE A 69 4.67 -4.08 -6.12
CA PHE A 69 5.31 -3.90 -7.41
C PHE A 69 6.51 -2.96 -7.25
N GLU A 70 7.70 -3.45 -7.61
CA GLU A 70 8.95 -2.69 -7.58
C GLU A 70 9.37 -2.26 -8.99
N ALA A 71 10.49 -1.57 -9.13
CA ALA A 71 11.05 -1.30 -10.45
C ALA A 71 11.48 -2.63 -11.13
N PRO A 72 11.18 -2.85 -12.44
CA PRO A 72 10.68 -1.88 -13.43
C PRO A 72 9.15 -1.83 -13.60
N GLU A 73 8.40 -2.74 -12.96
CA GLU A 73 6.95 -2.90 -13.12
C GLU A 73 6.15 -1.70 -12.58
N LEU A 74 6.75 -0.93 -11.68
CA LEU A 74 6.16 0.25 -11.04
C LEU A 74 5.53 1.24 -12.04
N ALA A 75 6.24 1.56 -13.13
CA ALA A 75 5.80 2.58 -14.06
C ALA A 75 4.59 2.12 -14.90
N GLU A 76 4.64 0.88 -15.37
CA GLU A 76 3.55 0.26 -16.12
C GLU A 76 2.30 0.14 -15.26
N ARG A 77 2.46 -0.39 -14.04
CA ARG A 77 1.35 -0.60 -13.11
C ARG A 77 0.70 0.71 -12.67
N ARG A 78 1.51 1.75 -12.43
CA ARG A 78 1.00 3.09 -12.14
C ARG A 78 0.12 3.61 -13.28
N ALA A 79 0.60 3.49 -14.53
CA ALA A 79 -0.14 3.96 -15.69
C ALA A 79 -1.48 3.20 -15.89
N GLU A 80 -1.49 1.88 -15.65
CA GLU A 80 -2.74 1.09 -15.67
C GLU A 80 -3.76 1.58 -14.63
N ILE A 81 -3.30 1.81 -13.39
CA ILE A 81 -4.16 2.30 -12.30
C ILE A 81 -4.72 3.69 -12.67
N GLU A 82 -3.86 4.61 -13.10
CA GLU A 82 -4.27 5.97 -13.49
C GLU A 82 -5.28 5.97 -14.64
N ALA A 83 -5.15 5.06 -15.61
CA ALA A 83 -6.09 4.93 -16.72
C ALA A 83 -7.47 4.40 -16.28
N LEU A 84 -7.53 3.57 -15.24
CA LEU A 84 -8.77 2.97 -14.72
C LEU A 84 -9.51 3.85 -13.70
N LEU A 85 -8.80 4.79 -13.07
CA LEU A 85 -9.38 5.65 -12.03
C LEU A 85 -10.57 6.50 -12.48
N PRO A 86 -10.57 7.15 -13.67
CA PRO A 86 -11.72 7.93 -14.14
C PRO A 86 -13.00 7.09 -14.28
N VAL A 87 -12.87 5.79 -14.56
CA VAL A 87 -14.00 4.86 -14.72
C VAL A 87 -14.60 4.47 -13.37
N THR A 88 -13.85 4.65 -12.27
CA THR A 88 -14.26 4.31 -10.90
C THR A 88 -14.55 5.56 -10.03
N GLY A 89 -14.63 6.74 -10.67
CA GLY A 89 -14.68 8.04 -10.00
C GLY A 89 -15.76 8.20 -8.92
N ASP A 90 -16.89 7.52 -9.08
CA ASP A 90 -18.02 7.58 -8.14
C ASP A 90 -17.88 6.66 -6.91
N VAL A 91 -16.90 5.74 -6.88
CA VAL A 91 -16.73 4.80 -5.77
C VAL A 91 -15.91 5.47 -4.66
N PRO A 92 -16.47 5.87 -3.51
CA PRO A 92 -15.73 6.63 -2.51
C PRO A 92 -14.50 5.86 -1.99
N CYS A 93 -13.42 6.57 -1.67
CA CYS A 93 -12.28 5.98 -0.98
C CYS A 93 -12.71 5.37 0.36
N PRO A 94 -12.12 4.23 0.78
CA PRO A 94 -12.42 3.65 2.09
C PRO A 94 -12.13 4.67 3.22
N PRO A 95 -12.84 4.58 4.37
CA PRO A 95 -12.61 5.44 5.52
C PRO A 95 -11.14 5.70 5.90
N PRO A 96 -10.26 4.68 6.00
CA PRO A 96 -8.87 4.91 6.42
C PRO A 96 -8.08 5.82 5.46
N TRP A 97 -8.48 5.91 4.20
CA TRP A 97 -7.82 6.75 3.20
C TRP A 97 -8.44 8.16 3.11
N ARG A 98 -9.71 8.31 3.49
CA ARG A 98 -10.41 9.61 3.51
C ARG A 98 -10.05 10.46 4.72
N GLU A 99 -9.68 9.82 5.82
CA GLU A 99 -9.45 10.48 7.12
C GLU A 99 -7.96 10.73 7.41
N THR A 100 -7.07 10.42 6.46
CA THR A 100 -5.63 10.69 6.59
C THR A 100 -5.39 12.19 6.52
N PRO A 101 -4.98 12.86 7.61
CA PRO A 101 -4.82 14.31 7.67
C PRO A 101 -3.62 14.82 6.89
#